data_AF-A0A2U2N0A3-F1
#
_entry.id   AF-A0A2U2N0A3-F1
#
_cell.length_a   1.000
_cell.length_b   1.000
_cell.length_c   1.000
_cell.angle_alpha   90.00
_cell.angle_beta   90.00
_cell.angle_gamma   90.00
#
_symmetry.space_group_name_H-M   'P 1'
#
loop_
_entity.id
_entity.type
_entity.pdbx_description
1 polymer ?
#
loop_
_entity_poly.entity_id
_entity_poly.type
_entity_poly.pdbx_seq_one_letter_code
_entity_poly.pdbx_strand_id
1 'polypeptide(L)' 'MSYRIAASLHRGNPRLEVVDAHSGRLRLAWEYPKARRRHAGDGADAAVEELFRRLFLLTTEDYLRGDMPPRQRD' A
#
# COMPACT_ATOMS: atom_id res chain seq x y z
N MET A 1 -15.90 2.57 2.51
CA MET A 1 -14.92 3.49 1.90
C MET A 1 -14.43 2.95 0.58
N SER A 2 -14.12 3.84 -0.37
CA SER A 2 -13.54 3.50 -1.66
C SER A 2 -12.14 4.12 -1.76
N TYR A 3 -11.20 3.38 -2.32
CA TYR A 3 -9.82 3.85 -2.49
C TYR A 3 -9.47 4.04 -3.96
N ARG A 4 -8.67 5.07 -4.23
CA ARG A 4 -7.92 5.20 -5.48
C ARG A 4 -6.50 4.73 -5.22
N ILE A 5 -6.07 3.71 -5.95
CA ILE A 5 -4.71 3.18 -5.90
C ILE A 5 -3.96 3.67 -7.13
N ALA A 6 -2.86 4.38 -6.92
CA ALA A 6 -1.96 4.84 -7.98
C ALA A 6 -0.62 4.10 -7.84
N ALA A 7 -0.31 3.25 -8.81
CA ALA A 7 0.99 2.59 -8.93
C ALA A 7 1.77 3.21 -10.08
N SER A 8 3.05 3.52 -9.85
CA SER A 8 3.91 4.14 -10.86
C SER A 8 5.37 3.74 -10.71
N LEU A 9 6.15 3.94 -11.77
CA LEU A 9 7.61 3.79 -11.76
C LEU A 9 8.25 5.17 -11.82
N HIS A 10 8.81 5.64 -10.71
CA HIS A 10 9.56 6.89 -10.68
C HIS A 10 11.05 6.61 -10.95
N ARG A 11 11.51 6.92 -12.18
CA ARG A 11 12.88 6.63 -12.64
C ARG A 11 13.26 5.14 -12.50
N GLY A 12 12.30 4.26 -12.82
CA GLY A 12 12.46 2.80 -12.67
C GLY A 12 12.29 2.28 -11.24
N ASN A 13 12.02 3.14 -10.25
CA ASN A 13 11.75 2.73 -8.88
C ASN A 13 10.23 2.60 -8.63
N PRO A 14 9.72 1.44 -8.17
CA PRO A 14 8.30 1.27 -7.87
C PRO A 14 7.81 2.22 -6.77
N ARG A 15 6.62 2.77 -6.98
CA ARG A 15 5.92 3.64 -6.02
C ARG A 15 4.43 3.30 -6.00
N LEU A 16 3.83 3.37 -4.81
CA LEU A 16 2.41 3.17 -4.58
C LEU A 16 1.86 4.30 -3.72
N GLU A 17 0.72 4.86 -4.12
CA GLU A 17 -0.08 5.78 -3.33
C GLU A 17 -1.51 5.25 -3.23
N VAL A 18 -2.06 5.27 -2.01
CA VAL A 18 -3.46 4.96 -1.74
C VAL A 18 -4.11 6.20 -1.17
N VAL A 19 -5.16 6.66 -1.85
CA VAL A 19 -5.90 7.88 -1.50
C VAL A 19 -7.34 7.50 -1.22
N ASP A 20 -7.91 8.02 -0.13
CA ASP A 20 -9.33 7.93 0.14
C ASP A 20 -10.10 8.67 -0.97
N ALA A 21 -10.97 7.94 -1.69
CA ALA A 21 -11.60 8.47 -2.90
C ALA A 21 -12.62 9.59 -2.60
N HIS A 22 -13.13 9.66 -1.37
CA HIS A 22 -14.13 10.64 -0.98
C HIS A 22 -13.50 11.95 -0.49
N SER A 23 -12.55 11.88 0.45
CA SER A 23 -11.89 13.04 1.05
C SER A 23 -10.64 13.51 0.31
N GLY A 24 -10.10 12.68 -0.60
CA GLY A 24 -8.83 12.95 -1.27
C GLY A 24 -7.61 12.82 -0.34
N ARG A 25 -7.79 12.34 0.90
CA ARG A 25 -6.69 12.20 1.86
C ARG A 25 -5.78 11.04 1.48
N LEU A 26 -4.47 11.28 1.51
CA LEU A 26 -3.46 10.25 1.37
C LEU A 26 -3.49 9.32 2.59
N ARG A 27 -3.66 8.02 2.35
CA ARG A 27 -3.72 6.98 3.38
C ARG A 27 -2.45 6.15 3.43
N LEU A 28 -1.82 5.93 2.28
CA LEU A 28 -0.54 5.26 2.18
C LEU A 28 0.28 5.88 1.06
N ALA A 29 1.54 6.17 1.34
CA ALA A 29 2.56 6.40 0.32
C ALA A 29 3.73 5.47 0.60
N TRP A 30 4.16 4.77 -0.43
CA TRP A 30 5.25 3.82 -0.38
C TRP A 30 6.09 3.96 -1.63
N GLU A 31 7.41 3.92 -1.46
CA GLU A 31 8.37 3.87 -2.54
C GLU A 31 9.35 2.74 -2.21
N TYR A 32 9.69 1.94 -3.23
CA TYR A 32 10.62 0.85 -3.04
C TYR A 32 11.98 1.40 -2.58
N PRO A 33 12.56 0.86 -1.50
CA PRO A 33 13.81 1.38 -0.96
C PRO A 33 14.93 1.12 -1.96
N LYS A 34 15.61 2.20 -2.38
CA LYS A 34 16.84 2.08 -3.17
C LYS A 34 17.88 1.41 -2.30
N ALA A 35 18.13 0.13 -2.54
CA ALA A 35 19.06 -0.67 -1.74
C ALA A 35 20.41 0.07 -1.62
N ARG A 36 20.71 0.60 -0.43
CA ARG A 36 22.08 1.01 -0.08
C ARG A 36 22.88 -0.27 0.09
N ARG A 37 23.37 -0.83 -1.03
CA ARG A 37 24.38 -1.90 -1.12
C ARG A 37 24.34 -2.93 0.02
N ARG A 38 23.18 -3.49 0.33
CA ARG A 38 23.08 -4.74 1.10
C ARG A 38 22.45 -5.76 0.19
N HIS A 39 23.14 -6.89 0.09
CA HIS A 39 22.96 -8.02 -0.81
C HIS A 39 21.62 -8.03 -1.58
N ALA A 40 21.73 -7.93 -2.92
CA ALA A 40 20.62 -8.13 -3.82
C ALA A 40 20.03 -9.53 -3.57
N GLY A 41 18.85 -9.59 -2.96
CA GLY A 41 18.26 -10.81 -2.42
C GLY A 41 17.33 -10.47 -1.25
N ASP A 42 17.89 -10.30 -0.05
CA ASP A 42 17.10 -10.18 1.20
C ASP A 42 16.32 -8.86 1.35
N GLY A 43 16.76 -7.79 0.69
CA GLY A 43 16.12 -6.47 0.83
C GLY A 43 14.81 -6.32 0.06
N ALA A 44 14.59 -7.14 -0.98
CA ALA A 44 13.44 -7.02 -1.86
C ALA A 44 12.17 -7.56 -1.21
N ASP A 45 12.26 -8.78 -0.66
CA ASP A 45 11.14 -9.46 -0.03
C ASP A 45 10.70 -8.69 1.22
N ALA A 46 11.64 -8.20 2.02
CA ALA A 46 11.34 -7.39 3.20
C ALA A 46 10.59 -6.08 2.87
N ALA A 47 10.95 -5.41 1.77
CA ALA A 47 10.29 -4.16 1.36
C ALA A 47 8.85 -4.39 0.88
N VAL A 48 8.64 -5.50 0.18
CA VAL A 48 7.31 -5.92 -0.30
C VAL A 48 6.46 -6.40 0.88
N GLU A 49 7.02 -7.19 1.80
CA GLU A 49 6.35 -7.61 3.03
C GLU A 49 5.86 -6.41 3.84
N GLU A 50 6.71 -5.39 4.02
CA GLU A 50 6.35 -4.17 4.74
C GLU A 50 5.19 -3.44 4.04
N LEU A 51 5.18 -3.39 2.71
CA LEU A 51 4.05 -2.86 1.96
C LEU A 51 2.75 -3.64 2.25
N PHE A 52 2.80 -4.98 2.21
CA PHE A 52 1.63 -5.82 2.52
C PHE A 52 1.15 -5.62 3.95
N ARG A 53 2.05 -5.50 4.94
CA ARG A 53 1.69 -5.22 6.33
C ARG A 53 0.94 -3.89 6.45
N ARG A 54 1.40 -2.84 5.78
CA ARG A 54 0.72 -1.53 5.78
C ARG A 54 -0.66 -1.58 5.12
N LEU A 55 -0.79 -2.28 4.00
CA LEU A 55 -2.08 -2.48 3.33
C LEU A 55 -3.06 -3.27 4.21
N PHE A 56 -2.57 -4.31 4.90
CA PHE A 56 -3.37 -5.08 5.84
C PHE A 56 -3.86 -4.22 7.02
N LEU A 57 -2.97 -3.40 7.61
CA LEU A 57 -3.36 -2.50 8.69
C LEU A 57 -4.40 -1.47 8.23
N LEU A 58 -4.21 -0.87 7.05
CA LEU A 58 -5.15 0.09 6.48
C LEU A 58 -6.56 -0.52 6.32
N THR A 59 -6.65 -1.73 5.75
CA THR A 59 -7.93 -2.42 5.56
C THR A 59 -8.54 -2.93 6.85
N THR A 60 -7.71 -3.26 7.85
CA THR A 60 -8.18 -3.64 9.19
C THR A 60 -8.74 -2.45 9.94
N GLU A 61 -8.14 -1.26 9.83
CA GLU A 61 -8.66 -0.02 10.40
C GLU A 61 -10.06 0.28 9.86
N ASP A 62 -10.28 0.12 8.56
CA ASP A 62 -11.59 0.32 7.95
C ASP A 62 -12.62 -0.73 8.38
N TYR A 63 -12.18 -1.99 8.53
CA TYR A 63 -13.02 -3.06 9.05
C TYR A 63 -13.49 -2.75 10.46
N LEU A 64 -12.57 -2.34 11.35
CA LEU A 64 -12.89 -2.00 12.73
C LEU A 64 -13.78 -0.76 12.85
N ARG A 65 -13.71 0.17 11.90
CA ARG A 65 -14.63 1.32 11.83
C ARG A 65 -16.01 1.00 11.27
N GLY A 66 -16.20 -0.19 10.71
CA GLY A 66 -17.44 -0.55 10.00
C GLY A 66 -17.57 0.11 8.63
N ASP A 67 -16.49 0.67 8.09
CA ASP A 67 -16.47 1.36 6.79
C ASP A 67 -16.33 0.39 5.61
N MET A 68 -16.18 -0.92 5.87
CA MET A 68 -16.09 -1.93 4.83
C MET A 68 -17.48 -2.31 4.31
N PRO A 69 -17.74 -2.19 2.99
CA PRO A 69 -18.98 -2.71 2.41
C PRO A 69 -19.06 -4.22 2.62
N PRO A 70 -20.28 -4.79 2.72
CA PRO A 70 -20.44 -6.23 2.80
C PRO A 70 -19.73 -6.88 1.60
N ARG A 71 -18.85 -7.85 1.86
CA ARG A 71 -18.24 -8.64 0.79
C ARG A 71 -19.37 -9.33 0.02
N GLN A 72 -19.68 -8.86 -1.18
CA GLN A 72 -20.49 -9.64 -2.10
C GLN A 72 -19.71 -10.92 -2.39
N ARG A 73 -20.25 -12.04 -1.93
CA ARG A 73 -19.81 -13.37 -2.36
C ARG A 73 -20.40 -13.56 -3.75
N ASP A 74 -19.53 -13.64 -4.75
CA ASP A 74 -19.88 -14.19 -6.07
C ASP A 74 -20.22 -15.68 -5.96
#